data_AF-A0AAU3V0U7-F1
#
_entry.id   AF-A0AAU3V0U7-F1
#
_cell.length_a   1.000
_cell.length_b   1.000
_cell.length_c   1.000
_cell.angle_alpha   90.00
_cell.angle_beta   90.00
_cell.angle_gamma   90.00
#
_symmetry.space_group_name_H-M   'P 1'
#
loop_
_entity.id
_entity.type
_entity.pdbx_description
1 polymer ?
#
loop_
_entity_poly.entity_id
_entity_poly.type
_entity_poly.pdbx_seq_one_letter_code
_entity_poly.pdbx_strand_id
1 'polypeptide(L)'
;MGKQTNIRLDEAVKAAAEDRAKRRGLSLQGYVADLIEADVNQSRAAFMAGAAAFLAAYAEKFEAEVGEDRYPGLPDKSTKSRDAA
;
A
#
# COMPACT_ATOMS: atom_id res chain seq x y z
N MET A 1 -23.72 0.83 2.32
CA MET A 1 -23.70 0.62 3.79
C MET A 1 -22.31 1.01 4.29
N GLY A 2 -22.17 2.14 4.98
CA GLY A 2 -20.87 2.57 5.52
C GLY A 2 -20.42 1.66 6.67
N LYS A 3 -19.12 1.34 6.75
CA LYS A 3 -18.55 0.64 7.89
C LYS A 3 -18.58 1.56 9.11
N GLN A 4 -19.26 1.13 10.17
CA GLN A 4 -19.26 1.83 11.45
C GLN A 4 -18.18 1.22 12.35
N THR A 5 -17.23 2.05 12.80
CA THR A 5 -16.13 1.63 13.67
C THR A 5 -16.40 2.11 15.09
N ASN A 6 -16.50 1.19 16.05
CA ASN A 6 -16.61 1.53 17.47
C ASN A 6 -15.22 1.86 18.02
N ILE A 7 -15.02 3.10 18.49
CA ILE A 7 -13.73 3.60 18.98
C ILE A 7 -13.92 4.06 20.43
N ARG A 8 -12.99 3.68 21.31
CA ARG A 8 -12.92 4.19 22.68
C ARG A 8 -11.97 5.37 22.70
N LEU A 9 -12.44 6.50 23.21
CA LEU A 9 -11.67 7.72 23.38
C LEU A 9 -11.73 8.11 24.85
N ASP A 10 -10.62 8.59 25.39
CA ASP A 10 -10.67 9.32 26.65
C ASP A 10 -11.35 10.68 26.44
N GLU A 11 -11.87 11.25 27.53
CA GLU A 11 -12.70 12.45 27.46
C GLU A 11 -11.92 13.67 26.93
N ALA A 12 -10.63 13.77 27.26
CA ALA A 12 -9.78 14.88 26.80
C ALA A 12 -9.53 14.82 25.30
N VAL A 13 -9.24 13.62 24.77
CA VAL A 13 -9.06 13.37 23.34
C VAL A 13 -10.36 13.57 22.59
N LYS A 14 -11.48 13.11 23.15
CA LYS A 14 -12.81 13.34 22.56
C LYS A 14 -13.11 14.84 22.45
N ALA A 15 -12.93 15.61 23.53
CA ALA A 15 -13.15 17.05 23.52
C ALA A 15 -12.26 17.77 22.48
N ALA A 16 -10.98 17.42 22.43
CA ALA A 16 -10.04 17.99 21.45
C ALA A 16 -10.41 17.64 20.00
N ALA A 17 -10.92 16.43 19.76
CA ALA A 17 -11.38 15.97 18.45
C ALA A 17 -12.68 16.67 18.04
N GLU A 18 -13.63 16.87 18.95
CA GLU A 18 -14.86 17.62 18.69
C GLU A 18 -14.58 19.08 18.33
N ASP A 19 -13.67 19.73 19.04
CA ASP A 19 -13.24 21.09 18.74
C ASP A 19 -12.61 21.21 17.35
N ARG A 20 -11.77 20.23 16.97
CA ARG A 20 -11.21 20.17 15.61
C ARG A 20 -12.27 19.88 14.56
N ALA A 21 -13.22 18.99 14.84
CA ALA A 21 -14.32 18.67 13.94
C ALA A 21 -15.20 19.91 13.68
N LYS A 22 -15.58 20.64 14.74
CA LYS A 22 -16.34 21.90 14.65
C LYS A 22 -15.62 22.94 13.80
N ARG A 23 -14.30 23.13 14.00
CA ARG A 23 -13.50 24.06 13.18
C ARG A 23 -13.51 23.71 11.70
N ARG A 24 -13.73 22.44 11.36
CA ARG A 24 -13.81 21.94 9.97
C ARG A 24 -15.25 21.79 9.46
N GLY A 25 -16.26 22.12 10.27
CA GLY A 25 -17.67 21.94 9.90
C GLY A 25 -18.08 20.46 9.77
N LEU A 26 -17.35 19.55 10.42
CA LEU A 26 -17.58 18.11 10.35
C LEU A 26 -18.21 17.61 11.65
N SER A 27 -18.96 16.50 11.56
CA SER A 27 -19.32 15.72 12.74
C SER A 27 -18.06 15.06 13.31
N LEU A 28 -18.06 14.74 14.61
CA LEU A 28 -16.94 14.02 15.24
C LEU A 28 -16.64 12.71 14.49
N GLN A 29 -17.69 11.96 14.12
CA GLN A 29 -17.54 10.70 13.42
C GLN A 29 -16.96 10.88 12.01
N GLY A 30 -17.40 11.91 11.26
CA GLY A 30 -16.83 12.23 9.96
C GLY A 30 -15.36 12.65 10.06
N TYR A 31 -15.04 13.50 11.02
CA TYR A 31 -13.66 13.94 11.28
C TYR A 31 -12.72 12.77 11.63
N VAL A 32 -13.18 11.82 12.45
CA VAL A 32 -12.39 10.63 12.81
C VAL A 32 -12.24 9.68 11.62
N ALA A 33 -13.27 9.52 10.79
CA ALA A 33 -13.19 8.72 9.57
C ALA A 33 -12.14 9.27 8.60
N ASP A 34 -12.17 10.58 8.35
CA ASP A 34 -11.19 11.25 7.48
C ASP A 34 -9.75 11.12 8.01
N LEU A 35 -9.57 11.22 9.33
CA LEU A 35 -8.27 11.01 9.98
C LEU A 35 -7.72 9.60 9.75
N ILE A 36 -8.56 8.59 9.97
CA ILE A 36 -8.19 7.19 9.77
C ILE A 36 -7.87 6.94 8.30
N GLU A 37 -8.68 7.45 7.39
CA GLU A 37 -8.45 7.29 5.95
C GLU A 37 -7.15 7.96 5.50
N ALA A 38 -6.89 9.18 5.96
CA ALA A 38 -5.65 9.89 5.66
C ALA A 38 -4.41 9.12 6.15
N ASP A 39 -4.45 8.63 7.39
CA ASP A 39 -3.33 7.89 8.01
C ASP A 39 -3.07 6.53 7.32
N VAL A 40 -4.14 5.78 7.02
CA VAL A 40 -4.05 4.49 6.31
C VAL A 40 -3.53 4.69 4.89
N ASN A 41 -4.00 5.72 4.17
CA ASN A 41 -3.53 6.01 2.82
C ASN A 41 -2.07 6.46 2.80
N GLN A 42 -1.64 7.27 3.76
CA GLN A 42 -0.22 7.66 3.89
C GLN A 42 0.67 6.45 4.19
N SER A 43 0.27 5.60 5.15
CA SER A 43 0.99 4.38 5.49
C SER A 43 1.10 3.42 4.30
N ARG A 44 0.00 3.26 3.54
CA ARG A 44 -0.02 2.47 2.30
C ARG A 44 0.90 3.06 1.24
N ALA A 45 0.88 4.37 1.03
CA ALA A 45 1.73 5.04 0.06
C ALA A 45 3.22 4.88 0.41
N ALA A 46 3.57 5.08 1.69
CA ALA A 46 4.94 4.89 2.18
C ALA A 46 5.41 3.43 2.00
N PHE A 47 4.55 2.46 2.30
CA PHE A 47 4.85 1.05 2.07
C PHE A 47 5.10 0.73 0.59
N MET A 48 4.23 1.22 -0.31
CA MET A 48 4.39 0.98 -1.75
C MET A 48 5.66 1.63 -2.30
N ALA A 49 6.01 2.84 -1.83
CA ALA A 49 7.26 3.48 -2.18
C ALA A 49 8.48 2.68 -1.69
N GLY A 50 8.43 2.15 -0.46
CA GLY A 50 9.47 1.28 0.08
C GLY A 50 9.62 -0.03 -0.70
N ALA A 51 8.49 -0.67 -1.05
CA ALA A 51 8.49 -1.88 -1.86
C ALA A 51 9.08 -1.64 -3.26
N ALA A 52 8.74 -0.51 -3.89
CA ALA A 52 9.33 -0.12 -5.18
C ALA A 52 10.84 0.10 -5.08
N ALA A 53 11.29 0.81 -4.05
CA ALA A 53 12.73 1.02 -3.81
C ALA A 53 13.47 -0.29 -3.53
N PHE A 54 12.87 -1.20 -2.77
CA PHE A 54 13.41 -2.53 -2.52
C PHE A 54 13.54 -3.32 -3.82
N LEU A 55 12.49 -3.38 -4.64
CA LEU A 55 12.55 -4.07 -5.93
C LEU A 55 13.62 -3.45 -6.83
N ALA A 56 13.71 -2.12 -6.92
CA ALA A 56 14.74 -1.47 -7.73
C ALA A 56 16.16 -1.80 -7.26
N ALA A 57 16.40 -1.87 -5.94
CA ALA A 57 17.72 -2.13 -5.37
C ALA A 57 18.15 -3.61 -5.47
N TYR A 58 17.18 -4.55 -5.52
CA TYR A 58 17.47 -5.98 -5.42
C TYR A 58 17.02 -6.80 -6.64
N ALA A 59 16.32 -6.22 -7.61
CA ALA A 59 15.84 -6.94 -8.79
C ALA A 59 16.96 -7.67 -9.52
N GLU A 60 18.10 -7.01 -9.78
CA GLU A 60 19.24 -7.63 -10.45
C GLU A 60 19.85 -8.78 -9.63
N LYS A 61 19.88 -8.64 -8.30
CA LYS A 61 20.35 -9.72 -7.42
C LYS A 61 19.38 -10.90 -7.41
N PHE A 62 18.07 -10.64 -7.37
CA PHE A 62 17.08 -11.69 -7.50
C PHE A 62 17.18 -12.39 -8.85
N GLU A 63 17.27 -11.67 -9.96
CA GLU A 63 17.47 -12.29 -11.28
C GLU A 63 18.76 -13.10 -11.35
N ALA A 64 19.86 -12.64 -10.74
CA ALA A 64 21.11 -13.41 -10.68
C ALA A 64 21.02 -14.65 -9.79
N GLU A 65 20.31 -14.57 -8.66
CA GLU A 65 20.21 -15.66 -7.68
C GLU A 65 19.04 -16.62 -7.93
N VAL A 66 18.00 -16.21 -8.66
CA VAL A 66 16.75 -16.96 -8.88
C VAL A 66 16.20 -16.90 -10.30
N GLY A 67 16.79 -16.12 -11.22
CA GLY A 67 16.36 -15.96 -12.61
C GLY A 67 16.63 -17.17 -13.50
N GLU A 68 15.73 -17.35 -14.47
CA GLU A 68 15.54 -18.33 -15.57
C GLU A 68 16.03 -19.79 -15.45
N ASP A 69 17.13 -20.14 -14.76
CA ASP A 69 17.58 -21.54 -14.61
C ASP A 69 16.84 -22.32 -13.51
N ARG A 70 15.91 -21.67 -12.79
CA ARG A 70 15.21 -22.24 -11.62
C ARG A 70 13.71 -22.01 -11.58
N TYR A 71 13.09 -21.50 -12.64
CA TYR A 71 11.63 -21.47 -12.77
C TYR A 71 11.15 -22.77 -13.44
N PRO A 72 10.70 -23.80 -12.69
CA PRO A 72 10.11 -24.98 -13.31
C PRO A 72 8.82 -24.56 -14.04
N GLY A 73 8.90 -24.44 -15.37
CA GLY A 73 7.73 -24.27 -16.23
C GLY A 73 7.68 -23.00 -17.09
N LEU A 74 8.71 -22.14 -17.13
CA LEU A 74 8.75 -21.11 -18.18
C LEU A 74 9.30 -21.74 -19.48
N PRO A 75 8.54 -21.76 -20.59
CA PRO A 75 9.07 -22.21 -21.87
C PRO A 75 10.18 -21.25 -22.32
N ASP A 76 11.33 -21.83 -22.66
CA ASP A 76 12.53 -21.14 -23.11
C ASP A 76 12.19 -20.21 -24.29
N LYS A 77 12.54 -18.92 -24.16
CA LYS A 77 12.31 -17.91 -25.21
C LYS A 77 13.34 -18.03 -26.34
N SER A 78 14.05 -19.15 -26.45
CA SER A 78 14.85 -19.48 -27.63
C SER A 78 14.01 -20.06 -28.78
N THR A 79 12.91 -19.44 -29.16
CA THR A 79 12.41 -19.57 -30.54
C THR A 79 13.26 -18.69 -31.45
N LYS A 80 14.53 -19.06 -31.61
CA LYS A 80 15.30 -18.63 -32.78
C LYS A 80 14.55 -19.12 -34.00
N SER A 81 14.11 -18.15 -34.81
CA SER A 81 13.70 -18.33 -36.20
C SER A 81 14.52 -19.45 -36.85
N ARG A 82 13.82 -20.49 -37.29
CA ARG A 82 14.25 -21.35 -38.38
C ARG A 82 13.27 -21.14 -39.53
N ASP A 83 13.35 -19.95 -40.12
CA ASP A 83 13.09 -19.83 -41.55
C ASP A 83 14.16 -20.63 -42.32
N ALA A 84 13.73 -21.18 -43.46
CA ALA A 84 14.54 -21.67 -44.58
C ALA A 84 15.31 -23.01 -44.42
N ALA A 85 14.71 -24.09 -44.96
CA ALA A 85 15.30 -24.93 -46.00
C ALA A 85 14.23 -25.88 -46.58
#